data_AF-A0A1F2TNR8-F1
#
_entry.id   AF-A0A1F2TNR8-F1
#
_cell.length_a   1.000
_cell.length_b   1.000
_cell.length_c   1.000
_cell.angle_alpha   90.00
_cell.angle_beta   90.00
_cell.angle_gamma   90.00
#
_symmetry.space_group_name_H-M   'P 1'
#
loop_
_entity.id
_entity.type
_entity.pdbx_description
1 polymer ?
#
loop_
_entity_poly.entity_id
_entity_poly.type
_entity_poly.pdbx_seq_one_letter_code
_entity_poly.pdbx_strand_id
1 'polypeptide(L)'
;MTALNRPFAAALMVTCVTFSVAVSAQKKAAKTSSYTPLTAMFRCPLEADCLATDGIQGDTAGPYVGTSIGDQGPTLNSGGDLYFPLKSGLGRFITVDFSAPLGTPACAANLTCRKNFESVYTDSSQPASITNALAADGTALPDGFRSIAVGQSVRARYKLNFDDPSGRALRWTVRFNSAVYPGSTDVTVTRVDTNTWIVEATDADVAELVSTPTSGRAVTVSEGFYTMPFRITVVR
;
A
#
# COMPACT_ATOMS: atom_id res chain seq x y z
N MET A 1 -47.14 -79.47 8.78
CA MET A 1 -46.93 -78.78 7.49
C MET A 1 -46.93 -77.28 7.73
N THR A 2 -45.76 -76.66 7.83
CA THR A 2 -45.52 -75.22 7.60
C THR A 2 -44.01 -75.01 7.66
N ALA A 3 -43.37 -74.97 6.49
CA ALA A 3 -41.93 -74.77 6.35
C ALA A 3 -41.60 -73.27 6.37
N LEU A 4 -40.65 -72.90 7.22
CA LEU A 4 -40.18 -71.54 7.46
C LEU A 4 -39.18 -71.15 6.35
N ASN A 5 -39.56 -70.22 5.47
CA ASN A 5 -38.75 -69.76 4.35
C ASN A 5 -38.00 -68.48 4.77
N ARG A 6 -36.67 -68.51 4.86
CA ARG A 6 -35.83 -67.33 5.14
C ARG A 6 -35.08 -66.91 3.87
N PRO A 7 -35.24 -65.69 3.35
CA PRO A 7 -34.43 -65.20 2.24
C PRO A 7 -33.05 -64.74 2.73
N PHE A 8 -32.01 -65.23 2.06
CA PHE A 8 -30.64 -64.73 2.17
C PHE A 8 -30.53 -63.38 1.43
N ALA A 9 -30.14 -62.32 2.14
CA ALA A 9 -29.78 -61.05 1.54
C ALA A 9 -28.29 -61.07 1.14
N ALA A 10 -28.00 -60.94 -0.15
CA ALA A 10 -26.65 -60.75 -0.66
C ALA A 10 -26.29 -59.26 -0.64
N ALA A 11 -25.29 -58.88 0.15
CA ALA A 11 -24.76 -57.52 0.20
C ALA A 11 -23.76 -57.31 -0.96
N LEU A 12 -24.11 -56.45 -1.91
CA LEU A 12 -23.25 -56.01 -3.00
C LEU A 12 -22.30 -54.92 -2.47
N MET A 13 -21.02 -55.24 -2.30
CA MET A 13 -19.98 -54.30 -1.89
C MET A 13 -19.48 -53.52 -3.11
N VAL A 14 -19.85 -52.25 -3.22
CA VAL A 14 -19.38 -51.33 -4.28
C VAL A 14 -18.07 -50.70 -3.81
N THR A 15 -16.95 -51.12 -4.39
CA THR A 15 -15.62 -50.58 -4.08
C THR A 15 -15.41 -49.27 -4.84
N CYS A 16 -15.39 -48.14 -4.12
CA CYS A 16 -15.09 -46.83 -4.68
C CYS A 16 -13.57 -46.73 -4.94
N VAL A 17 -13.15 -46.71 -6.20
CA VAL A 17 -11.74 -46.50 -6.60
C VAL A 17 -11.46 -45.00 -6.62
N THR A 18 -10.84 -44.48 -5.56
CA THR A 18 -10.36 -43.09 -5.53
C THR A 18 -9.00 -43.01 -6.21
N PHE A 19 -8.95 -42.40 -7.40
CA PHE A 19 -7.69 -42.01 -8.03
C PHE A 19 -7.15 -40.74 -7.35
N SER A 20 -6.12 -40.89 -6.52
CA SER A 20 -5.35 -39.77 -5.99
C SER A 20 -4.49 -39.19 -7.11
N VAL A 21 -4.97 -38.14 -7.77
CA VAL A 21 -4.13 -37.34 -8.68
C VAL A 21 -3.16 -36.55 -7.81
N ALA A 22 -1.90 -36.97 -7.78
CA ALA A 22 -0.84 -36.21 -7.14
C ALA A 22 -0.65 -34.91 -7.93
N VAL A 23 -1.27 -33.82 -7.46
CA VAL A 23 -0.99 -32.48 -7.96
C VAL A 23 0.40 -32.11 -7.43
N SER A 24 1.43 -32.39 -8.23
CA SER A 24 2.77 -31.86 -8.01
C SER A 24 2.69 -30.34 -8.11
N ALA A 25 2.58 -29.68 -6.97
CA ALA A 25 2.74 -28.24 -6.86
C ALA A 25 4.17 -27.89 -7.32
N GLN A 26 4.30 -27.52 -8.60
CA GLN A 26 5.54 -26.97 -9.12
C GLN A 26 5.84 -25.71 -8.32
N LYS A 27 6.81 -25.83 -7.42
CA LYS A 27 7.39 -24.70 -6.69
C LYS A 27 8.03 -23.79 -7.74
N LYS A 28 7.27 -22.84 -8.28
CA LYS A 28 7.76 -21.84 -9.22
C LYS A 28 9.01 -21.24 -8.59
N ALA A 29 10.16 -21.40 -9.25
CA ALA A 29 11.39 -20.76 -8.83
C ALA A 29 11.08 -19.27 -8.63
N ALA A 30 11.38 -18.75 -7.43
CA ALA A 30 11.17 -17.34 -7.13
C ALA A 30 11.98 -16.54 -8.16
N LYS A 31 11.27 -15.82 -9.04
CA LYS A 31 11.89 -14.94 -10.03
C LYS A 31 12.75 -13.94 -9.26
N THR A 32 14.02 -13.82 -9.61
CA THR A 32 14.90 -12.81 -9.01
C THR A 32 14.21 -11.47 -9.11
N SER A 33 13.90 -10.85 -7.97
CA SER A 33 13.24 -9.55 -7.92
C SER A 33 14.17 -8.53 -8.55
N SER A 34 13.85 -8.07 -9.76
CA SER A 34 14.54 -6.94 -10.37
C SER A 34 13.82 -5.65 -9.97
N TYR A 35 14.61 -4.63 -9.61
CA TYR A 35 14.12 -3.28 -9.39
C TYR A 35 14.51 -2.41 -10.57
N THR A 36 13.56 -1.65 -11.10
CA THR A 36 13.80 -0.67 -12.17
C THR A 36 13.82 0.72 -11.55
N PRO A 37 14.94 1.46 -11.62
CA PRO A 37 15.01 2.86 -11.19
C PRO A 37 13.97 3.73 -11.87
N LEU A 38 13.46 4.72 -11.14
CA LEU A 38 12.54 5.74 -11.64
C LEU A 38 13.00 7.12 -11.16
N THR A 39 12.33 8.16 -11.63
CA THR A 39 12.32 9.48 -11.02
C THR A 39 10.93 9.78 -10.49
N ALA A 40 10.82 10.46 -9.36
CA ALA A 40 9.55 10.90 -8.82
C ALA A 40 9.64 12.32 -8.30
N MET A 41 8.52 13.05 -8.37
CA MET A 41 8.42 14.42 -7.89
C MET A 41 7.13 14.56 -7.10
N PHE A 42 7.26 14.96 -5.85
CA PHE A 42 6.12 15.30 -4.99
C PHE A 42 5.76 16.75 -5.20
N ARG A 43 4.48 17.00 -5.39
CA ARG A 43 3.85 18.32 -5.43
C ARG A 43 2.53 18.22 -4.66
N CYS A 44 1.98 19.35 -4.23
CA CYS A 44 0.56 19.35 -3.90
C CYS A 44 -0.26 19.25 -5.20
N PRO A 45 -1.48 18.70 -5.14
CA PRO A 45 -2.39 18.67 -6.29
C PRO A 45 -2.65 20.07 -6.84
N LEU A 46 -2.84 21.06 -5.95
CA LEU A 46 -2.89 22.49 -6.27
C LEU A 46 -1.91 23.26 -5.37
N GLU A 47 -1.29 24.33 -5.87
CA GLU A 47 -0.36 25.17 -5.07
C GLU A 47 -1.02 25.76 -3.81
N ALA A 48 -2.33 26.05 -3.88
CA ALA A 48 -3.09 26.55 -2.73
C ALA A 48 -3.23 25.51 -1.60
N ASP A 49 -3.25 24.21 -1.93
CA ASP A 49 -3.41 23.11 -0.97
C ASP A 49 -2.14 22.92 -0.11
N CYS A 50 -0.98 23.42 -0.57
CA CYS A 50 0.28 23.32 0.18
C CYS A 50 0.36 24.27 1.39
N LEU A 51 -0.50 25.28 1.47
CA LEU A 51 -0.25 26.44 2.33
C LEU A 51 -0.89 26.38 3.73
N ALA A 52 -1.76 25.40 4.05
CA ALA A 52 -2.40 25.39 5.38
C ALA A 52 -3.08 24.08 5.86
N THR A 53 -2.90 22.94 5.19
CA THR A 53 -3.70 21.74 5.49
C THR A 53 -2.89 20.45 5.52
N ASP A 54 -3.48 19.40 6.10
CA ASP A 54 -3.02 18.01 6.06
C ASP A 54 -2.47 17.62 4.67
N GLY A 55 -1.36 16.87 4.61
CA GLY A 55 -0.79 16.47 3.33
C GLY A 55 0.58 15.80 3.38
N ILE A 56 1.03 15.35 2.20
CA ILE A 56 2.34 14.73 1.99
C ILE A 56 3.11 15.53 0.94
N GLN A 57 4.29 16.02 1.29
CA GLN A 57 5.08 16.90 0.45
C GLN A 57 6.54 16.44 0.35
N GLY A 58 7.20 16.82 -0.75
CA GLY A 58 8.63 16.58 -0.91
C GLY A 58 9.49 17.66 -0.27
N ASP A 59 10.77 17.37 -0.09
CA ASP A 59 11.79 18.26 0.50
C ASP A 59 12.18 19.50 -0.35
N THR A 60 11.44 19.80 -1.41
CA THR A 60 11.68 20.88 -2.38
C THR A 60 13.02 20.84 -3.14
N ALA A 61 13.89 19.87 -2.87
CA ALA A 61 15.24 19.75 -3.47
C ALA A 61 15.25 19.18 -4.90
N GLY A 62 14.10 19.23 -5.60
CA GLY A 62 13.91 18.69 -6.94
C GLY A 62 13.46 17.22 -6.96
N PRO A 63 13.56 16.53 -8.12
CA PRO A 63 13.08 15.15 -8.25
C PRO A 63 13.89 14.17 -7.40
N TYR A 64 13.22 13.15 -6.88
CA TYR A 64 13.84 11.99 -6.26
C TYR A 64 14.23 11.00 -7.35
N VAL A 65 15.50 10.64 -7.40
CA VAL A 65 16.03 9.73 -8.41
C VAL A 65 16.33 8.38 -7.75
N GLY A 66 15.68 7.34 -8.25
CA GLY A 66 15.91 5.97 -7.83
C GLY A 66 17.27 5.47 -8.32
N THR A 67 17.91 4.61 -7.54
CA THR A 67 19.11 3.88 -7.96
C THR A 67 18.79 2.41 -8.18
N SER A 68 19.61 1.71 -8.99
CA SER A 68 19.39 0.29 -9.36
C SER A 68 19.59 -0.69 -8.21
N ILE A 69 20.00 -0.21 -7.03
CA ILE A 69 20.24 -1.02 -5.83
C ILE A 69 19.68 -0.27 -4.63
N GLY A 70 18.48 -0.67 -4.17
CA GLY A 70 17.95 -0.67 -2.78
C GLY A 70 18.21 0.51 -1.81
N ASP A 71 18.77 1.62 -2.26
CA ASP A 71 19.37 2.60 -1.37
C ASP A 71 18.52 3.84 -1.22
N GLN A 72 18.06 4.43 -2.31
CA GLN A 72 17.35 5.70 -2.27
C GLN A 72 16.45 5.84 -3.50
N GLY A 73 15.27 6.41 -3.29
CA GLY A 73 14.40 6.90 -4.36
C GLY A 73 13.50 5.83 -4.97
N PRO A 74 12.63 6.26 -5.91
CA PRO A 74 11.55 5.43 -6.44
C PRO A 74 12.06 4.30 -7.35
N THR A 75 11.50 3.11 -7.19
CA THR A 75 11.78 1.94 -8.03
C THR A 75 10.51 1.13 -8.31
N LEU A 76 10.40 0.55 -9.50
CA LEU A 76 9.39 -0.48 -9.79
C LEU A 76 9.97 -1.86 -9.50
N ASN A 77 9.26 -2.67 -8.71
CA ASN A 77 9.61 -4.08 -8.57
C ASN A 77 9.24 -4.87 -9.85
N SER A 78 9.53 -6.17 -9.85
CA SER A 78 9.21 -7.07 -10.96
C SER A 78 7.70 -7.35 -11.16
N GLY A 79 6.85 -6.94 -10.22
CA GLY A 79 5.39 -7.04 -10.29
C GLY A 79 4.71 -5.73 -10.70
N GLY A 80 5.48 -4.67 -10.97
CA GLY A 80 4.95 -3.36 -11.36
C GLY A 80 4.43 -2.51 -10.19
N ASP A 81 4.75 -2.87 -8.95
CA ASP A 81 4.49 -2.03 -7.77
C ASP A 81 5.59 -0.99 -7.59
N LEU A 82 5.22 0.20 -7.12
CA LEU A 82 6.14 1.29 -6.83
C LEU A 82 6.63 1.20 -5.38
N TYR A 83 7.94 1.24 -5.19
CA TYR A 83 8.61 1.35 -3.90
C TYR A 83 9.38 2.65 -3.83
N PHE A 84 9.42 3.26 -2.66
CA PHE A 84 10.04 4.56 -2.45
C PHE A 84 10.79 4.59 -1.11
N PRO A 85 11.99 3.99 -1.03
CA PRO A 85 12.90 4.14 0.10
C PRO A 85 13.50 5.56 0.19
N LEU A 86 13.58 6.08 1.40
CA LEU A 86 14.18 7.37 1.78
C LEU A 86 14.99 7.14 3.04
N LYS A 87 16.29 6.87 2.90
CA LYS A 87 17.14 6.55 4.06
C LYS A 87 17.59 7.82 4.76
N SER A 88 17.53 7.79 6.10
CA SER A 88 18.15 8.82 6.93
C SER A 88 19.65 8.92 6.62
N GLY A 89 20.18 10.15 6.59
CA GLY A 89 21.58 10.43 6.26
C GLY A 89 21.88 10.58 4.77
N LEU A 90 20.94 10.26 3.87
CA LEU A 90 21.11 10.45 2.41
C LEU A 90 20.47 11.75 1.88
N GLY A 91 20.06 12.64 2.79
CA GLY A 91 19.72 14.03 2.48
C GLY A 91 18.36 14.28 1.82
N ARG A 92 17.60 13.24 1.47
CA ARG A 92 16.22 13.38 0.96
C ARG A 92 15.20 12.88 1.96
N PHE A 93 14.11 13.61 2.13
CA PHE A 93 13.01 13.28 3.05
C PHE A 93 11.67 13.73 2.46
N ILE A 94 10.58 13.38 3.08
CA ILE A 94 9.25 13.95 2.81
C ILE A 94 8.71 14.60 4.09
N THR A 95 7.81 15.54 3.94
CA THR A 95 7.06 16.14 5.05
C THR A 95 5.66 15.53 5.07
N VAL A 96 5.19 15.21 6.27
CA VAL A 96 3.84 14.66 6.49
C VAL A 96 3.16 15.50 7.56
N ASP A 97 2.13 16.24 7.16
CA ASP A 97 1.40 17.13 8.05
C ASP A 97 0.00 16.57 8.33
N PHE A 98 -0.39 16.54 9.61
CA PHE A 98 -1.74 16.25 10.11
C PHE A 98 -2.20 17.39 11.04
N SER A 99 -1.84 18.64 10.72
CA SER A 99 -2.11 19.81 11.55
C SER A 99 -3.55 20.32 11.46
N ALA A 100 -4.31 19.92 10.43
CA ALA A 100 -5.69 20.34 10.27
C ALA A 100 -6.56 19.75 11.40
N PRO A 101 -7.54 20.52 11.90
CA PRO A 101 -8.44 20.06 12.96
C PRO A 101 -9.42 18.97 12.50
N LEU A 102 -9.51 18.70 11.19
CA LEU A 102 -10.41 17.74 10.58
C LEU A 102 -9.81 16.31 10.59
N GLY A 103 -9.54 15.79 11.78
CA GLY A 103 -9.46 14.33 11.94
C GLY A 103 -10.84 13.72 12.20
N THR A 104 -10.97 12.40 12.27
CA THR A 104 -12.25 11.75 12.62
C THR A 104 -12.84 12.28 13.94
N PRO A 105 -14.17 12.18 14.14
CA PRO A 105 -14.83 12.63 15.37
C PRO A 105 -14.16 12.12 16.66
N ALA A 106 -13.56 10.93 16.63
CA ALA A 106 -12.90 10.32 17.79
C ALA A 106 -11.57 10.98 18.18
N CYS A 107 -10.71 11.38 17.23
CA CYS A 107 -9.50 12.13 17.59
C CYS A 107 -9.85 13.61 17.88
N ALA A 108 -10.86 14.15 17.18
CA ALA A 108 -11.28 15.54 17.33
C ALA A 108 -11.88 15.78 18.72
N ALA A 109 -12.68 14.82 19.21
CA ALA A 109 -13.24 14.83 20.57
C ALA A 109 -12.17 14.84 21.67
N ASN A 110 -10.99 14.30 21.41
CA ASN A 110 -9.89 14.20 22.39
C ASN A 110 -8.77 15.22 22.16
N LEU A 111 -8.89 16.11 21.16
CA LEU A 111 -7.86 17.09 20.76
C LEU A 111 -6.49 16.45 20.44
N THR A 112 -6.46 15.18 20.05
CA THR A 112 -5.22 14.43 19.76
C THR A 112 -4.89 14.34 18.27
N CYS A 113 -5.74 14.89 17.38
CA CYS A 113 -5.55 14.78 15.93
C CYS A 113 -4.28 15.46 15.40
N ARG A 114 -3.75 16.45 16.12
CA ARG A 114 -2.59 17.20 15.62
C ARG A 114 -1.32 16.37 15.71
N LYS A 115 -0.83 15.92 14.57
CA LYS A 115 0.49 15.31 14.38
C LYS A 115 1.16 16.03 13.23
N ASN A 116 2.42 16.43 13.36
CA ASN A 116 3.17 16.95 12.21
C ASN A 116 4.57 16.37 12.27
N PHE A 117 5.05 15.89 11.13
CA PHE A 117 6.33 15.25 10.95
C PHE A 117 7.08 15.94 9.81
N GLU A 118 7.92 16.92 10.15
CA GLU A 118 8.63 17.76 9.18
C GLU A 118 9.62 16.98 8.30
N SER A 119 10.27 15.97 8.87
CA SER A 119 11.27 15.14 8.19
C SER A 119 11.00 13.67 8.42
N VAL A 120 10.44 13.04 7.40
CA VAL A 120 10.08 11.62 7.38
C VAL A 120 10.99 10.85 6.42
N TYR A 121 11.55 9.76 6.93
CA TYR A 121 12.42 8.83 6.22
C TYR A 121 11.72 7.45 6.16
N THR A 122 11.69 6.85 4.98
CA THR A 122 11.08 5.54 4.75
C THR A 122 12.18 4.50 4.72
N ASP A 123 12.20 3.63 5.73
CA ASP A 123 13.24 2.62 5.85
C ASP A 123 13.23 1.63 4.65
N SER A 124 14.35 1.00 4.32
CA SER A 124 14.43 0.07 3.18
C SER A 124 13.75 -1.29 3.40
N SER A 125 13.51 -1.68 4.65
CA SER A 125 12.78 -2.90 5.03
C SER A 125 11.25 -2.74 4.90
N GLN A 126 10.73 -1.52 5.07
CA GLN A 126 9.31 -1.18 4.97
C GLN A 126 9.11 0.20 4.32
N PRO A 127 9.62 0.40 3.09
CA PRO A 127 9.56 1.69 2.44
C PRO A 127 8.12 2.11 2.15
N ALA A 128 7.93 3.38 1.79
CA ALA A 128 6.69 3.79 1.17
C ALA A 128 6.46 2.95 -0.10
N SER A 129 5.22 2.55 -0.32
CA SER A 129 4.86 1.67 -1.42
C SER A 129 3.49 2.01 -1.95
N ILE A 130 3.35 2.04 -3.27
CA ILE A 130 2.07 2.10 -3.94
C ILE A 130 1.90 0.77 -4.66
N THR A 131 0.96 -0.02 -4.17
CA THR A 131 0.80 -1.42 -4.56
C THR A 131 -0.62 -1.69 -4.99
N ASN A 132 -0.81 -2.81 -5.68
CA ASN A 132 -2.11 -3.28 -6.11
C ASN A 132 -2.85 -2.20 -6.90
N ALA A 133 -2.33 -1.77 -8.06
CA ALA A 133 -3.17 -1.08 -9.01
C ALA A 133 -4.42 -1.95 -9.27
N LEU A 134 -5.62 -1.43 -9.08
CA LEU A 134 -6.86 -2.20 -8.98
C LEU A 134 -7.68 -2.08 -10.25
N ALA A 135 -8.18 -3.20 -10.74
CA ALA A 135 -9.28 -3.21 -11.70
C ALA A 135 -10.58 -2.69 -11.06
N ALA A 136 -11.60 -2.45 -11.88
CA ALA A 136 -12.89 -1.93 -11.43
C ALA A 136 -13.57 -2.83 -10.37
N ASP A 137 -13.34 -4.14 -10.45
CA ASP A 137 -13.84 -5.13 -9.49
C ASP A 137 -13.03 -5.22 -8.18
N GLY A 138 -11.99 -4.40 -8.03
CA GLY A 138 -11.11 -4.38 -6.87
C GLY A 138 -10.02 -5.47 -6.87
N THR A 139 -9.88 -6.24 -7.95
CA THR A 139 -8.77 -7.18 -8.10
C THR A 139 -7.48 -6.46 -8.50
N ALA A 140 -6.33 -6.97 -8.04
CA ALA A 140 -5.04 -6.39 -8.41
C ALA A 140 -4.69 -6.71 -9.87
N LEU A 141 -4.23 -5.70 -10.60
CA LEU A 141 -3.74 -5.83 -11.96
C LEU A 141 -2.44 -6.66 -12.00
N PRO A 142 -2.28 -7.55 -13.00
CA PRO A 142 -1.21 -8.56 -13.01
C PRO A 142 0.22 -8.02 -13.20
N ASP A 143 0.40 -6.80 -13.70
CA ASP A 143 1.70 -6.10 -13.81
C ASP A 143 1.63 -4.69 -13.20
N GLY A 144 0.82 -4.53 -12.15
CA GLY A 144 0.67 -3.29 -11.38
C GLY A 144 0.47 -2.06 -12.27
N PHE A 145 1.35 -1.08 -12.11
CA PHE A 145 1.29 0.20 -12.83
C PHE A 145 1.42 0.06 -14.34
N ARG A 146 2.15 -0.96 -14.80
CA ARG A 146 2.41 -1.19 -16.23
C ARG A 146 1.19 -1.73 -16.97
N SER A 147 0.24 -2.33 -16.25
CA SER A 147 -1.03 -2.80 -16.79
C SER A 147 -2.04 -1.68 -17.05
N ILE A 148 -1.82 -0.48 -16.53
CA ILE A 148 -2.68 0.68 -16.78
C ILE A 148 -2.46 1.13 -18.24
N ALA A 149 -3.52 1.27 -19.02
CA ALA A 149 -3.40 1.83 -20.38
C ALA A 149 -3.13 3.34 -20.34
N VAL A 150 -2.44 3.88 -21.33
CA VAL A 150 -2.20 5.33 -21.43
C VAL A 150 -3.53 6.07 -21.52
N GLY A 151 -3.68 7.15 -20.75
CA GLY A 151 -4.91 7.92 -20.59
C GLY A 151 -5.93 7.31 -19.63
N GLN A 152 -5.63 6.17 -18.97
CA GLN A 152 -6.53 5.55 -18.00
C GLN A 152 -6.10 5.81 -16.56
N SER A 153 -7.10 5.79 -15.68
CA SER A 153 -6.96 5.91 -14.24
C SER A 153 -7.48 4.66 -13.54
N VAL A 154 -6.80 4.24 -12.49
CA VAL A 154 -7.20 3.12 -11.62
C VAL A 154 -7.00 3.50 -10.16
N ARG A 155 -7.65 2.78 -9.26
CA ARG A 155 -7.36 2.89 -7.82
C ARG A 155 -6.09 2.13 -7.48
N ALA A 156 -5.36 2.54 -6.45
CA ALA A 156 -4.26 1.77 -5.90
C ALA A 156 -4.16 1.99 -4.39
N ARG A 157 -3.44 1.11 -3.70
CA ARG A 157 -3.23 1.23 -2.27
C ARG A 157 -1.91 1.89 -1.99
N TYR A 158 -1.93 2.92 -1.16
CA TYR A 158 -0.71 3.60 -0.73
C TYR A 158 -0.43 3.34 0.74
N LYS A 159 0.84 3.07 1.04
CA LYS A 159 1.35 2.90 2.39
C LYS A 159 2.64 3.69 2.53
N LEU A 160 2.72 4.51 3.56
CA LEU A 160 3.93 5.24 3.93
C LEU A 160 4.30 4.85 5.37
N ASN A 161 5.37 4.08 5.56
CA ASN A 161 5.89 3.77 6.90
C ASN A 161 7.12 4.61 7.20
N PHE A 162 7.22 5.03 8.45
CA PHE A 162 8.39 5.73 8.96
C PHE A 162 8.51 5.55 10.46
N ASP A 163 9.74 5.59 10.95
CA ASP A 163 10.00 5.56 12.38
C ASP A 163 9.72 6.95 12.98
N ASP A 164 9.37 6.99 14.27
CA ASP A 164 9.02 8.23 14.94
C ASP A 164 10.18 9.25 14.94
N PRO A 165 10.00 10.43 14.31
CA PRO A 165 11.05 11.46 14.30
C PRO A 165 11.42 11.96 15.70
N SER A 166 10.54 11.80 16.70
CA SER A 166 10.82 12.15 18.08
C SER A 166 11.66 11.08 18.83
N GLY A 167 12.08 10.00 18.15
CA GLY A 167 12.91 8.94 18.71
C GLY A 167 12.17 7.93 19.59
N ARG A 168 10.83 7.97 19.65
CA ARG A 168 10.05 6.93 20.33
C ARG A 168 10.17 5.60 19.58
N ALA A 169 10.03 4.49 20.29
CA ALA A 169 9.98 3.15 19.70
C ALA A 169 8.63 2.86 19.02
N LEU A 170 8.23 3.74 18.11
CA LEU A 170 6.99 3.70 17.34
C LEU A 170 7.31 3.76 15.85
N ARG A 171 6.53 3.01 15.10
CA ARG A 171 6.41 3.13 13.66
C ARG A 171 5.08 3.74 13.33
N TRP A 172 5.12 4.81 12.57
CA TRP A 172 3.94 5.44 11.99
C TRP A 172 3.67 4.84 10.63
N THR A 173 2.39 4.69 10.30
CA THR A 173 1.97 4.32 8.95
C THR A 173 0.79 5.17 8.50
N VAL A 174 0.95 5.85 7.36
CA VAL A 174 -0.18 6.44 6.60
C VAL A 174 -0.69 5.40 5.62
N ARG A 175 -1.99 5.15 5.60
CA ARG A 175 -2.61 4.10 4.77
C ARG A 175 -3.80 4.66 3.99
N PHE A 176 -3.76 4.47 2.67
CA PHE A 176 -4.90 4.56 1.78
C PHE A 176 -5.22 3.14 1.31
N ASN A 177 -6.18 2.50 1.97
CA ASN A 177 -6.57 1.12 1.67
C ASN A 177 -7.97 0.84 2.24
N SER A 178 -8.99 1.09 1.42
CA SER A 178 -10.39 0.97 1.84
C SER A 178 -10.82 -0.47 2.14
N ALA A 179 -10.08 -1.47 1.64
CA ALA A 179 -10.42 -2.88 1.82
C ALA A 179 -10.08 -3.43 3.21
N VAL A 180 -9.05 -2.87 3.85
CA VAL A 180 -8.57 -3.33 5.17
C VAL A 180 -8.92 -2.34 6.27
N TYR A 181 -9.10 -1.06 5.93
CA TYR A 181 -9.33 0.03 6.86
C TYR A 181 -10.64 0.75 6.53
N PRO A 182 -11.77 0.28 7.09
CA PRO A 182 -13.06 0.92 6.87
C PRO A 182 -13.01 2.40 7.25
N GLY A 183 -13.36 3.28 6.31
CA GLY A 183 -13.27 4.74 6.47
C GLY A 183 -12.09 5.38 5.73
N SER A 184 -11.08 4.60 5.32
CA SER A 184 -10.03 5.05 4.40
C SER A 184 -10.48 4.87 2.94
N THR A 185 -9.91 5.67 2.03
CA THR A 185 -10.04 5.51 0.58
C THR A 185 -8.77 4.92 -0.03
N ASP A 186 -8.82 4.62 -1.33
CA ASP A 186 -7.65 4.26 -2.13
C ASP A 186 -7.14 5.52 -2.86
N VAL A 187 -5.87 5.54 -3.29
CA VAL A 187 -5.35 6.64 -4.13
C VAL A 187 -5.69 6.39 -5.60
N THR A 188 -5.66 7.45 -6.41
CA THR A 188 -5.83 7.33 -7.86
C THR A 188 -4.48 7.31 -8.56
N VAL A 189 -4.29 6.37 -9.50
CA VAL A 189 -3.10 6.26 -10.35
C VAL A 189 -3.52 6.41 -11.81
N THR A 190 -3.02 7.45 -12.46
CA THR A 190 -3.24 7.71 -13.88
C THR A 190 -1.96 7.43 -14.66
N ARG A 191 -2.03 6.66 -15.75
CA ARG A 191 -0.90 6.57 -16.68
C ARG A 191 -1.07 7.62 -17.77
N VAL A 192 -0.28 8.69 -17.72
CA VAL A 192 -0.41 9.81 -18.66
C VAL A 192 0.43 9.65 -19.92
N ASP A 193 1.48 8.82 -19.87
CA ASP A 193 2.29 8.42 -21.02
C ASP A 193 2.85 7.00 -20.79
N THR A 194 3.48 6.43 -21.80
CA THR A 194 4.17 5.14 -21.82
C THR A 194 5.07 4.94 -20.60
N ASN A 195 5.78 5.99 -20.18
CA ASN A 195 6.72 5.94 -19.06
C ASN A 195 6.39 6.94 -17.94
N THR A 196 5.14 7.42 -17.88
CA THR A 196 4.76 8.45 -16.90
C THR A 196 3.44 8.13 -16.22
N TRP A 197 3.47 8.17 -14.90
CA TRP A 197 2.31 7.97 -14.03
C TRP A 197 2.14 9.15 -13.09
N ILE A 198 0.89 9.46 -12.76
CA ILE A 198 0.51 10.41 -11.74
C ILE A 198 -0.23 9.65 -10.68
N VAL A 199 0.25 9.74 -9.44
CA VAL A 199 -0.44 9.21 -8.27
C VAL A 199 -0.96 10.37 -7.45
N GLU A 200 -2.25 10.38 -7.16
CA GLU A 200 -2.91 11.51 -6.53
C GLU A 200 -3.90 11.04 -5.46
N ALA A 201 -3.93 11.80 -4.36
CA ALA A 201 -5.01 11.84 -3.41
C ALA A 201 -5.53 13.29 -3.38
N THR A 202 -6.84 13.45 -3.37
CA THR A 202 -7.54 14.74 -3.32
C THR A 202 -8.06 15.02 -1.91
N ASP A 203 -8.76 16.13 -1.72
CA ASP A 203 -9.47 16.45 -0.48
C ASP A 203 -10.63 15.50 -0.17
N ALA A 204 -11.11 14.75 -1.16
CA ALA A 204 -12.09 13.67 -0.97
C ALA A 204 -11.47 12.35 -0.49
N ASP A 205 -10.15 12.21 -0.55
CA ASP A 205 -9.44 10.98 -0.20
C ASP A 205 -8.97 10.98 1.24
N VAL A 206 -9.18 9.84 1.91
CA VAL A 206 -9.01 9.69 3.35
C VAL A 206 -7.95 8.63 3.66
N ALA A 207 -6.90 9.06 4.34
CA ALA A 207 -5.90 8.17 4.91
C ALA A 207 -6.25 7.80 6.35
N GLU A 208 -5.94 6.57 6.76
CA GLU A 208 -5.80 6.26 8.19
C GLU A 208 -4.34 6.44 8.62
N LEU A 209 -4.13 7.13 9.73
CA LEU A 209 -2.86 7.12 10.45
C LEU A 209 -2.92 6.04 11.53
N VAL A 210 -1.92 5.18 11.55
CA VAL A 210 -1.73 4.20 12.62
C VAL A 210 -0.34 4.28 13.20
N SER A 211 -0.21 3.92 14.47
CA SER A 211 1.08 3.72 15.13
C SER A 211 1.24 2.26 15.55
N THR A 212 2.46 1.73 15.56
CA THR A 212 2.76 0.38 16.04
C THR A 212 4.10 0.39 16.78
N PRO A 213 4.20 -0.17 18.00
CA PRO A 213 5.47 -0.30 18.70
C PRO A 213 6.49 -1.09 17.87
N THR A 214 7.72 -0.57 17.77
CA THR A 214 8.83 -1.26 17.10
C THR A 214 9.56 -2.25 18.02
N SER A 215 9.28 -2.19 19.32
CA SER A 215 9.79 -3.11 20.33
C SER A 215 8.66 -3.67 21.20
N GLY A 216 8.80 -4.93 21.63
CA GLY A 216 7.79 -5.59 22.46
C GLY A 216 6.62 -6.15 21.64
N ARG A 217 5.43 -6.22 22.25
CA ARG A 217 4.24 -6.75 21.58
C ARG A 217 3.74 -5.73 20.54
N ALA A 218 3.77 -6.11 19.27
CA ALA A 218 3.23 -5.30 18.19
C ALA A 218 1.69 -5.21 18.30
N VAL A 219 1.20 -4.06 18.77
CA VAL A 219 -0.21 -3.70 18.76
C VAL A 219 -0.35 -2.44 17.91
N THR A 220 -1.09 -2.54 16.82
CA THR A 220 -1.38 -1.37 15.98
C THR A 220 -2.51 -0.57 16.60
N VAL A 221 -2.28 0.73 16.76
CA VAL A 221 -3.24 1.70 17.30
C VAL A 221 -3.69 2.59 16.15
N SER A 222 -5.00 2.78 16.02
CA SER A 222 -5.56 3.78 15.11
C SER A 222 -5.43 5.16 15.74
N GLU A 223 -4.82 6.08 15.01
CA GLU A 223 -4.53 7.46 15.45
C GLU A 223 -5.47 8.47 14.77
N GLY A 224 -6.39 7.99 13.94
CA GLY A 224 -7.42 8.76 13.26
C GLY A 224 -7.38 8.64 11.75
N PHE A 225 -8.36 9.27 11.11
CA PHE A 225 -8.41 9.42 9.65
C PHE A 225 -8.33 10.89 9.28
N TYR A 226 -7.67 11.14 8.15
CA TYR A 226 -7.23 12.46 7.72
C TYR A 226 -7.38 12.60 6.21
N THR A 227 -7.85 13.75 5.75
CA THR A 227 -7.85 14.11 4.33
C THR A 227 -6.45 14.56 3.96
N MET A 228 -5.74 13.76 3.16
CA MET A 228 -4.29 13.92 2.95
C MET A 228 -3.99 14.12 1.46
N PRO A 229 -4.30 15.29 0.88
CA PRO A 229 -4.03 15.56 -0.53
C PRO A 229 -2.53 15.51 -0.83
N PHE A 230 -2.18 14.89 -1.95
CA PHE A 230 -0.82 14.88 -2.48
C PHE A 230 -0.83 14.50 -3.96
N ARG A 231 0.24 14.87 -4.68
CA ARG A 231 0.47 14.43 -6.06
C ARG A 231 1.92 13.99 -6.25
N ILE A 232 2.10 12.79 -6.80
CA ILE A 232 3.40 12.24 -7.17
C ILE A 232 3.43 12.02 -8.67
N THR A 233 4.33 12.70 -9.37
CA THR A 233 4.62 12.38 -10.78
C THR A 233 5.79 11.41 -10.82
N VAL A 234 5.60 10.25 -11.44
CA VAL A 234 6.59 9.19 -11.55
C VAL A 234 6.96 9.00 -13.02
N VAL A 235 8.26 9.02 -13.32
CA VAL A 235 8.82 8.88 -14.67
C VAL A 235 9.82 7.72 -14.67
N ARG A 236 9.76 6.87 -15.69
CA ARG A 236 10.76 5.82 -15.93
C ARG A 236 11.83 6.26 -16.90
#